data_AF-A0A520XXA9-F1
#
_entry.id   AF-A0A520XXA9-F1
#
_cell.length_a   1.000
_cell.length_b   1.000
_cell.length_c   1.000
_cell.angle_alpha   90.00
_cell.angle_beta   90.00
_cell.angle_gamma   90.00
#
_symmetry.space_group_name_H-M   'P 1'
#
loop_
_entity.id
_entity.type
_entity.pdbx_description
1 polymer ?
#
loop_
_entity_poly.entity_id
_entity_poly.type
_entity_poly.pdbx_seq_one_letter_code
_entity_poly.pdbx_strand_id
1 'polypeptide(L)'
;MRAVFGFALGFGTIMLLAWIIAVGVAGSVEGWSKIDPDERFGLTGRRIVAGVFGFGMAGLSAAYTGWPMAVATLAAAAGAVVAGAVAGLAK
;
A
#
# COMPACT_ATOMS: atom_id res chain seq x y z
N MET A 1 15.42 7.11 9.83
CA MET A 1 14.27 7.39 8.93
C MET A 1 14.29 6.59 7.63
N ARG A 2 15.40 6.48 6.88
CA ARG A 2 15.45 5.61 5.67
C ARG A 2 15.00 4.17 5.92
N ALA A 3 15.47 3.57 7.01
CA ALA A 3 15.01 2.24 7.44
C ALA A 3 13.51 2.18 7.69
N VAL A 4 12.88 3.24 8.21
CA VAL A 4 11.44 3.30 8.49
C VAL A 4 10.64 3.29 7.19
N PHE A 5 11.06 4.07 6.19
CA PHE A 5 10.45 4.03 4.85
C PHE A 5 10.65 2.66 4.19
N GLY A 6 11.82 2.04 4.37
CA GLY A 6 12.09 0.67 3.93
C GLY A 6 11.19 -0.37 4.56
N PHE A 7 11.01 -0.33 5.88
CA PHE A 7 10.08 -1.22 6.58
C PHE A 7 8.64 -1.01 6.12
N ALA A 8 8.21 0.26 5.97
CA ALA A 8 6.88 0.57 5.48
C ALA A 8 6.65 0.04 4.04
N LEU A 9 7.65 0.20 3.16
CA LEU A 9 7.57 -0.32 1.79
C LEU A 9 7.54 -1.85 1.76
N GLY A 10 8.44 -2.50 2.52
CA GLY A 10 8.49 -3.96 2.59
C GLY A 10 7.19 -4.55 3.14
N PHE A 11 6.68 -3.99 4.23
CA PHE A 11 5.41 -4.41 4.80
C PHE A 11 4.23 -4.14 3.86
N GLY A 12 4.16 -2.95 3.26
CA GLY A 12 3.12 -2.61 2.28
C GLY A 12 3.14 -3.52 1.05
N THR A 13 4.34 -3.91 0.59
CA THR A 13 4.50 -4.87 -0.52
C THR A 13 3.95 -6.25 -0.14
N ILE A 14 4.28 -6.75 1.05
CA ILE A 14 3.76 -8.03 1.55
C ILE A 14 2.23 -7.99 1.66
N MET A 15 1.67 -6.92 2.22
CA MET A 15 0.21 -6.75 2.32
C MET A 15 -0.45 -6.72 0.94
N LEU A 16 0.14 -6.02 -0.02
CA LEU A 16 -0.38 -5.92 -1.39
C LEU A 16 -0.36 -7.28 -2.09
N LEU A 17 0.74 -8.04 -1.95
CA LEU A 17 0.82 -9.40 -2.47
C LEU A 17 -0.20 -10.32 -1.82
N ALA A 18 -0.33 -10.27 -0.49
CA ALA A 18 -1.33 -11.06 0.24
C ALA A 18 -2.76 -10.72 -0.21
N TRP A 19 -3.05 -9.44 -0.46
CA TRP A 19 -4.34 -8.99 -0.98
C TRP A 19 -4.62 -9.57 -2.37
N ILE A 20 -3.67 -9.47 -3.29
CA ILE A 20 -3.80 -10.01 -4.66
C ILE A 20 -4.00 -11.52 -4.63
N ILE A 21 -3.21 -12.24 -3.81
CA ILE A 21 -3.35 -13.70 -3.67
C ILE A 21 -4.74 -14.04 -3.13
N ALA A 22 -5.21 -13.35 -2.10
CA ALA A 22 -6.50 -13.62 -1.49
C ALA A 22 -7.67 -13.37 -2.46
N VAL A 23 -7.64 -12.28 -3.23
CA VAL A 23 -8.62 -12.01 -4.29
C VAL A 23 -8.56 -13.09 -5.37
N GLY A 24 -7.35 -13.46 -5.80
CA GLY A 24 -7.16 -14.52 -6.81
C GLY A 24 -7.71 -15.87 -6.36
N VAL A 25 -7.48 -16.25 -5.10
CA VAL A 25 -8.02 -17.50 -4.53
C VAL A 25 -9.53 -17.44 -4.41
N ALA A 26 -10.10 -16.34 -3.90
CA ALA A 26 -11.54 -16.17 -3.77
C ALA A 26 -12.27 -16.23 -5.12
N GLY A 27 -11.66 -15.70 -6.18
CA GLY A 27 -12.20 -15.78 -7.54
C GLY A 27 -11.99 -17.13 -8.24
N SER A 28 -11.03 -17.94 -7.79
CA SER A 28 -10.68 -19.22 -8.45
C SER A 28 -11.26 -20.46 -7.76
N VAL A 29 -11.61 -20.37 -6.48
CA VAL A 29 -12.08 -21.51 -5.67
C VAL A 29 -13.52 -21.25 -5.20
N GLU A 30 -14.47 -22.05 -5.68
CA GLU A 30 -15.86 -21.99 -5.24
C GLU A 30 -15.97 -22.23 -3.72
N GLY A 31 -16.76 -21.39 -3.04
CA GLY A 31 -16.99 -21.46 -1.59
C GLY A 31 -15.96 -20.72 -0.72
N TRP A 32 -14.92 -20.11 -1.31
CA TRP A 32 -13.88 -19.36 -0.59
C TRP A 32 -14.08 -17.84 -0.59
N SER A 33 -15.29 -17.35 -0.91
CA SER A 33 -15.60 -15.92 -0.91
C SER A 33 -15.31 -15.22 0.42
N LYS A 34 -15.41 -15.95 1.54
CA LYS A 34 -15.05 -15.44 2.88
C LYS A 34 -13.59 -14.99 3.04
N ILE A 35 -12.71 -15.36 2.12
CA ILE A 35 -11.30 -14.95 2.12
C ILE A 35 -11.08 -13.71 1.27
N ASP A 36 -12.07 -13.29 0.47
CA ASP A 36 -12.00 -12.09 -0.35
C ASP A 36 -11.79 -10.84 0.54
N PRO A 37 -10.62 -10.19 0.45
CA PRO A 37 -10.35 -8.99 1.21
C PRO A 37 -11.18 -7.80 0.71
N ASP A 38 -11.66 -7.81 -0.54
CA ASP A 38 -12.54 -6.77 -1.07
C ASP A 38 -13.94 -6.87 -0.45
N GLU A 39 -14.46 -8.07 -0.16
CA GLU A 39 -15.71 -8.22 0.61
C GLU A 39 -15.52 -7.84 2.09
N ARG A 40 -14.37 -8.19 2.69
CA ARG A 40 -14.16 -8.01 4.14
C ARG A 40 -13.76 -6.61 4.55
N PHE A 41 -12.88 -5.98 3.79
CA PHE A 41 -12.26 -4.71 4.13
C PHE A 41 -12.56 -3.62 3.09
N GLY A 42 -12.97 -4.04 1.90
CA GLY A 42 -13.42 -3.19 0.81
C GLY A 42 -12.47 -2.03 0.50
N LEU A 43 -13.08 -0.91 0.11
CA LEU A 43 -12.37 0.27 -0.34
C LEU A 43 -11.41 0.83 0.72
N THR A 44 -11.78 0.73 2.00
CA THR A 44 -10.97 1.25 3.11
C THR A 44 -9.69 0.45 3.29
N GLY A 45 -9.77 -0.88 3.28
CA GLY A 45 -8.55 -1.69 3.39
C GLY A 45 -7.62 -1.52 2.20
N ARG A 46 -8.17 -1.40 0.99
CA ARG A 46 -7.38 -1.13 -0.23
C ARG A 46 -6.65 0.20 -0.15
N ARG A 47 -7.32 1.25 0.36
CA ARG A 47 -6.71 2.57 0.62
C ARG A 47 -5.57 2.50 1.62
N ILE A 48 -5.73 1.73 2.70
CA ILE A 48 -4.70 1.59 3.73
C ILE A 48 -3.47 0.88 3.17
N VAL A 49 -3.66 -0.26 2.50
CA VAL A 49 -2.55 -1.02 1.91
C VAL A 49 -1.80 -0.19 0.87
N ALA A 50 -2.53 0.45 -0.04
CA ALA A 50 -1.94 1.34 -1.04
C ALA A 50 -1.24 2.55 -0.40
N GLY A 51 -1.81 3.12 0.67
CA GLY A 51 -1.21 4.23 1.41
C GLY A 51 0.09 3.85 2.09
N VAL A 52 0.16 2.69 2.77
CA VAL A 52 1.39 2.20 3.41
C VAL A 52 2.48 1.94 2.36
N PHE A 53 2.12 1.31 1.25
CA PHE A 53 3.04 1.09 0.12
C PHE A 53 3.54 2.42 -0.46
N GLY A 54 2.62 3.35 -0.76
CA GLY A 54 2.93 4.67 -1.32
C GLY A 54 3.80 5.52 -0.39
N PHE A 55 3.57 5.46 0.92
CA PHE A 55 4.41 6.11 1.93
C PHE A 55 5.85 5.59 1.89
N GLY A 56 6.00 4.27 1.92
CA GLY A 56 7.31 3.62 1.87
C GLY A 56 8.06 3.96 0.58
N MET A 57 7.38 3.88 -0.56
CA MET A 57 7.97 4.12 -1.87
C MET A 57 8.39 5.59 -2.05
N ALA A 58 7.48 6.54 -1.82
CA ALA A 58 7.78 7.96 -1.99
C ALA A 58 8.82 8.46 -0.97
N GLY A 59 8.75 8.00 0.29
CA GLY A 59 9.72 8.34 1.32
C GLY A 59 11.12 7.81 1.03
N LEU A 60 11.24 6.57 0.56
CA LEU A 60 12.51 6.00 0.13
C LEU A 60 13.07 6.75 -1.09
N SER A 61 12.26 6.95 -2.14
CA SER A 61 12.69 7.64 -3.35
C SER A 61 13.21 9.06 -3.05
N ALA A 62 12.51 9.83 -2.22
CA ALA A 62 12.97 11.15 -1.80
C ALA A 62 14.25 11.08 -0.94
N ALA A 63 14.35 10.10 -0.04
CA ALA A 63 15.54 9.96 0.81
C ALA A 63 16.79 9.49 0.03
N TYR A 64 16.63 8.76 -1.07
CA TYR A 64 17.72 8.29 -1.95
C TYR A 64 18.14 9.33 -2.99
N THR A 65 17.25 10.22 -3.40
CA THR A 65 17.57 11.37 -4.27
C THR A 65 18.34 12.49 -3.56
N GLY A 66 18.69 12.29 -2.29
CA GLY A 66 19.47 13.23 -1.49
C GLY A 66 18.66 14.39 -0.91
N TRP A 67 17.34 14.33 -0.97
CA TRP A 67 16.49 15.38 -0.42
C TRP A 67 16.63 15.45 1.11
N PRO A 68 16.46 16.66 1.70
CA PRO A 68 16.43 16.80 3.15
C PRO A 68 15.35 15.91 3.76
N MET A 69 15.63 15.34 4.93
CA MET A 69 14.74 14.35 5.56
C MET A 69 13.32 14.86 5.81
N ALA A 70 13.16 16.16 6.11
CA ALA A 70 11.84 16.76 6.27
C ALA A 70 11.02 16.70 4.97
N VAL A 71 11.65 16.96 3.83
CA VAL A 71 11.01 16.89 2.51
C VAL A 71 10.72 15.43 2.15
N ALA A 72 11.60 14.49 2.51
CA ALA A 72 11.35 13.07 2.31
C ALA A 72 10.13 12.56 3.10
N THR A 73 9.94 13.05 4.33
CA THR A 73 8.75 12.71 5.13
C THR A 73 7.47 13.31 4.53
N LEU A 74 7.53 14.54 4.03
CA LEU A 74 6.39 15.15 3.32
C LEU A 74 6.07 14.39 2.02
N ALA A 75 7.09 13.99 1.26
CA ALA A 75 6.93 13.16 0.08
C ALA A 75 6.30 11.80 0.43
N ALA A 76 6.72 11.18 1.54
CA ALA A 76 6.12 9.95 2.04
C ALA A 76 4.63 10.13 2.38
N ALA A 77 4.29 11.20 3.12
CA ALA A 77 2.90 11.50 3.46
C ALA A 77 2.05 11.74 2.20
N ALA A 78 2.57 12.51 1.24
CA ALA A 78 1.92 12.74 -0.05
C ALA A 78 1.73 11.44 -0.83
N GLY A 79 2.77 10.58 -0.87
CA GLY A 79 2.71 9.26 -1.49
C GLY A 79 1.62 8.37 -0.89
N ALA A 80 1.47 8.37 0.44
CA ALA A 80 0.39 7.67 1.13
C ALA A 80 -1.00 8.16 0.68
N VAL A 81 -1.20 9.49 0.69
CA VAL A 81 -2.50 10.09 0.36
C VAL A 81 -2.86 9.83 -1.10
N VAL A 82 -1.92 10.05 -2.03
CA VAL A 82 -2.15 9.85 -3.46
C VAL A 82 -2.40 8.38 -3.77
N ALA A 83 -1.56 7.46 -3.27
CA ALA A 83 -1.74 6.04 -3.53
C ALA A 83 -3.06 5.52 -2.94
N GLY A 84 -3.42 5.95 -1.73
CA GLY A 84 -4.71 5.66 -1.13
C GLY A 84 -5.87 6.19 -1.96
N ALA A 85 -5.82 7.47 -2.36
CA ALA A 85 -6.87 8.09 -3.17
C ALA A 85 -7.08 7.36 -4.52
N VAL A 86 -5.99 7.07 -5.24
CA VAL A 86 -6.03 6.35 -6.52
C VAL A 86 -6.53 4.91 -6.34
N ALA A 87 -6.12 4.24 -5.27
CA ALA A 87 -6.67 2.94 -4.91
C ALA A 87 -8.14 2.99 -4.53
N GLY A 88 -8.75 4.16 -4.33
CA GLY A 88 -10.21 4.31 -4.21
C GLY A 88 -10.93 4.52 -5.54
N LEU A 89 -10.21 4.82 -6.63
CA LEU A 89 -10.78 5.16 -7.94
C LEU A 89 -10.83 3.97 -8.90
N ALA A 90 -9.94 2.99 -8.79
CA ALA A 90 -9.97 1.79 -9.63
C ALA A 90 -11.17 0.90 -9.20
N LYS A 91 -12.28 0.97 -9.93
CA LYS A 91 -13.37 0.00 -9.83
C LYS A 91 -13.26 -0.99 -10.98
#